data_AF-A0A814ZD85-F1
#
_entry.id   AF-A0A814ZD85-F1
#
_cell.length_a   1.000
_cell.length_b   1.000
_cell.length_c   1.000
_cell.angle_alpha   90.00
_cell.angle_beta   90.00
_cell.angle_gamma   90.00
#
_symmetry.space_group_name_H-M   'P 1'
#
loop_
_entity.id
_entity.type
_entity.pdbx_description
1 polymer ?
#
loop_
_entity_poly.entity_id
_entity_poly.type
_entity_poly.pdbx_seq_one_letter_code
_entity_poly.pdbx_strand_id
1 'polypeptide(L)'
;MSFQWSFLATFLYCEIVAVAILLLPFISPVRWQTFFKSRLAKAFTAGARYYFNFIIFVFALLFLDSIRELRKYASLGVKDLSTPHAESLAHMKEFRSQRNFYIAGFALFLWFVVRRLINLLSACARQMADSTAALKQAEGAQRHLEGLMANDPKKIDPRESEVSTENASNSVELKEREAEVEKYKREAIKAKEDLETLRERYNNSIEEYDKLTAEHRQA
;
A
#
# COMPACT_ATOMS: atom_id res chain seq x y z
N MET A 1 3.20 12.61 37.32
CA MET A 1 2.18 11.99 36.42
C MET A 1 2.47 10.51 36.35
N SER A 2 1.46 9.65 36.18
CA SER A 2 1.71 8.22 35.95
C SER A 2 2.60 8.04 34.71
N PHE A 3 3.51 7.06 34.75
CA PHE A 3 4.47 6.80 33.67
C PHE A 3 3.80 6.65 32.30
N GLN A 4 2.60 6.05 32.26
CA GLN A 4 1.80 5.89 31.05
C GLN A 4 1.46 7.23 30.36
N TRP A 5 1.13 8.26 31.13
CA TRP A 5 0.69 9.56 30.58
C TRP A 5 1.88 10.38 30.10
N SER A 6 3.03 10.25 30.77
CA SER A 6 4.28 10.85 30.30
C SER A 6 4.76 10.20 28.99
N PHE A 7 4.68 8.88 28.89
CA PHE A 7 5.01 8.16 27.65
C PHE A 7 4.12 8.59 26.48
N LEU A 8 2.81 8.68 26.71
CA LEU A 8 1.85 9.13 25.69
C LEU A 8 2.08 10.58 25.26
N ALA A 9 2.42 11.46 26.21
CA ALA A 9 2.76 12.85 25.91
C ALA A 9 4.06 12.97 25.08
N THR A 10 5.09 12.21 25.42
CA THR A 10 6.33 12.16 24.61
C THR A 10 6.03 11.69 23.19
N PHE A 11 5.20 10.66 23.05
CA PHE A 11 4.80 10.17 21.73
C PHE A 11 4.06 11.23 20.93
N LEU A 12 3.09 11.91 21.55
CA LEU A 12 2.35 13.02 20.95
C LEU A 12 3.29 14.13 20.46
N TYR A 13 4.30 14.51 21.25
CA TYR A 13 5.26 15.53 20.82
C TYR A 13 6.10 15.07 19.63
N CYS A 14 6.53 13.81 19.61
CA CYS A 14 7.20 13.23 18.44
C CYS A 14 6.29 13.25 17.21
N GLU A 15 5.01 12.94 17.34
CA GLU A 15 4.04 13.00 16.23
C GLU A 15 3.83 14.41 15.72
N ILE A 16 3.69 15.41 16.60
CA ILE A 16 3.56 16.81 16.21
C ILE A 16 4.78 17.25 15.40
N VAL A 17 5.99 16.92 15.85
CA VAL A 17 7.22 17.22 15.13
C VAL A 17 7.26 16.48 13.79
N ALA A 18 6.89 15.21 13.76
CA ALA A 18 6.85 14.43 12.51
C ALA A 18 5.85 15.02 11.50
N VAL A 19 4.64 15.39 11.94
CA VAL A 19 3.64 16.04 11.08
C VAL A 19 4.13 17.40 10.61
N ALA A 20 4.71 18.22 11.49
CA ALA A 20 5.27 19.50 11.10
C ALA A 20 6.33 19.33 10.01
N ILE A 21 7.26 18.39 10.18
CA ILE A 21 8.31 18.10 9.19
C ILE A 21 7.72 17.56 7.88
N LEU A 22 6.72 16.67 7.94
CA LEU A 22 6.06 16.11 6.76
C LEU A 22 5.23 17.14 5.97
N LEU A 23 4.68 18.15 6.64
CA LEU A 23 3.89 19.23 6.03
C LEU A 23 4.76 20.36 5.46
N LEU A 24 6.06 20.42 5.79
CA LEU A 24 6.93 21.48 5.29
C LEU A 24 7.05 21.42 3.76
N PRO A 25 6.77 22.52 3.05
CA PRO A 25 6.81 22.56 1.59
C PRO A 25 8.24 22.47 1.02
N PHE A 26 9.27 22.59 1.87
CA PHE A 26 10.67 22.59 1.47
C PHE A 26 11.18 21.20 1.01
N ILE A 27 10.52 20.12 1.41
CA ILE A 27 11.00 18.75 1.14
C ILE A 27 10.11 18.12 0.07
N SER A 28 10.68 17.87 -1.12
CA SER A 28 9.92 17.27 -2.21
C SER A 28 9.50 15.82 -1.89
N PRO A 29 8.36 15.34 -2.43
CA PRO A 29 7.93 13.95 -2.30
C PRO A 29 8.98 12.92 -2.72
N VAL A 30 9.81 13.27 -3.71
CA VAL A 30 10.90 12.42 -4.21
C VAL A 30 11.98 12.20 -3.14
N ARG A 31 12.36 13.24 -2.39
CA ARG A 31 13.35 13.11 -1.30
C ARG A 31 12.82 12.22 -0.18
N TRP A 32 11.55 12.39 0.17
CA TRP A 32 10.85 11.54 1.13
C TRP A 32 10.80 10.08 0.66
N GLN A 33 10.52 9.84 -0.61
CA GLN A 33 10.49 8.48 -1.15
C GLN A 33 11.85 7.80 -1.09
N THR A 34 12.95 8.52 -1.34
CA THR A 34 14.30 7.98 -1.19
C THR A 34 14.59 7.60 0.27
N PHE A 35 14.18 8.45 1.22
CA PHE A 35 14.27 8.15 2.65
C PHE A 35 13.41 6.93 3.04
N PHE A 36 12.16 6.85 2.56
CA PHE A 36 11.24 5.74 2.80
C PHE A 36 11.57 4.45 2.04
N LYS A 37 12.41 4.50 1.00
CA LYS A 37 12.92 3.30 0.29
C LYS A 37 14.25 2.79 0.86
N SER A 38 14.87 3.52 1.79
CA SER A 38 16.10 3.11 2.45
C SER A 38 15.96 1.74 3.14
N ARG A 39 17.09 1.04 3.35
CA ARG A 39 17.11 -0.28 4.01
C ARG A 39 16.42 -0.26 5.38
N LEU A 40 16.52 0.85 6.09
CA LEU A 40 15.89 1.07 7.39
C LEU A 40 14.35 1.12 7.28
N ALA A 41 13.85 1.85 6.28
CA ALA A 41 12.42 1.97 6.05
C ALA A 41 11.81 0.65 5.51
N LYS A 42 12.55 -0.11 4.69
CA LYS A 42 12.13 -1.45 4.26
C LYS A 42 11.97 -2.43 5.42
N ALA A 43 12.94 -2.45 6.34
CA ALA A 43 12.87 -3.23 7.57
C ALA A 43 11.68 -2.82 8.44
N PHE A 44 11.39 -1.52 8.53
CA PHE A 44 10.23 -1.00 9.23
C PHE A 44 8.91 -1.43 8.56
N THR A 45 8.83 -1.39 7.23
CA THR A 45 7.62 -1.76 6.48
C THR A 45 7.26 -3.24 6.52
N ALA A 46 8.24 -4.15 6.67
CA ALA A 46 7.97 -5.59 6.66
C ALA A 46 7.04 -6.05 7.80
N GLY A 47 7.14 -5.41 8.98
CA GLY A 47 6.23 -5.61 10.12
C GLY A 47 5.30 -4.44 10.41
N ALA A 48 5.46 -3.31 9.72
CA ALA A 48 4.76 -2.05 10.02
C ALA A 48 3.28 -2.25 10.26
N ARG A 49 2.57 -2.99 9.39
CA ARG A 49 1.11 -3.13 9.50
C ARG A 49 0.66 -3.69 10.84
N TYR A 50 1.38 -4.67 11.38
CA TYR A 50 1.08 -5.26 12.69
C TYR A 50 1.42 -4.28 13.82
N TYR A 51 2.59 -3.66 13.79
CA TYR A 51 2.99 -2.67 14.80
C TYR A 51 2.08 -1.43 14.81
N PHE A 52 1.68 -0.92 13.65
CA PHE A 52 0.74 0.20 13.51
C PHE A 52 -0.60 -0.13 14.16
N ASN A 53 -1.16 -1.31 13.86
CA ASN A 53 -2.44 -1.73 14.43
C ASN A 53 -2.34 -1.97 15.94
N PHE A 54 -1.23 -2.53 16.41
CA PHE A 54 -0.98 -2.72 17.84
C PHE A 54 -0.91 -1.38 18.60
N ILE A 55 -0.17 -0.39 18.07
CA ILE A 55 -0.09 0.95 18.68
C ILE A 55 -1.46 1.63 18.70
N ILE A 56 -2.23 1.54 17.60
CA ILE A 56 -3.62 2.06 17.55
C ILE A 56 -4.47 1.41 18.65
N PHE A 57 -4.37 0.10 18.81
CA PHE A 57 -5.13 -0.62 19.82
C PHE A 57 -4.78 -0.14 21.23
N VAL A 58 -3.48 0.00 21.54
CA VAL A 58 -3.02 0.54 22.82
C VAL A 58 -3.52 1.97 23.06
N PHE A 59 -3.44 2.83 22.04
CA PHE A 59 -3.91 4.22 22.14
C PHE A 59 -5.42 4.30 22.31
N ALA A 60 -6.17 3.44 21.63
CA ALA A 60 -7.61 3.35 21.80
C ALA A 60 -7.96 2.94 23.24
N LEU A 61 -7.28 1.96 23.82
CA LEU A 61 -7.48 1.58 25.23
C LEU A 61 -7.18 2.73 26.19
N LEU A 62 -6.07 3.43 26.02
CA LEU A 62 -5.71 4.59 26.85
C LEU A 62 -6.70 5.75 26.68
N PHE A 63 -7.23 5.94 25.47
CA PHE A 63 -8.24 6.94 25.20
C PHE A 63 -9.58 6.57 25.86
N LEU A 64 -10.00 5.31 25.80
CA LEU A 64 -11.18 4.81 26.50
C LEU A 64 -11.03 4.94 28.02
N ASP A 65 -9.84 4.63 28.56
CA ASP A 65 -9.53 4.84 29.98
C ASP A 65 -9.64 6.32 30.37
N SER A 66 -9.10 7.21 29.54
CA SER A 66 -9.23 8.67 29.72
C SER A 66 -10.68 9.13 29.72
N ILE A 67 -11.54 8.57 28.86
CA ILE A 67 -12.98 8.88 28.83
C ILE A 67 -13.65 8.42 30.13
N ARG A 68 -13.32 7.22 30.62
CA ARG A 68 -13.86 6.72 31.90
C ARG A 68 -13.41 7.60 33.06
N GLU A 69 -12.13 7.98 33.09
CA GLU A 69 -11.55 8.86 34.11
C GLU A 69 -12.18 10.27 34.06
N LEU A 70 -12.39 10.82 32.86
CA LEU A 70 -13.06 12.11 32.66
C LEU A 70 -14.52 12.07 33.17
N ARG A 71 -15.30 11.04 32.80
CA ARG A 71 -16.69 10.89 33.27
C ARG A 71 -16.78 10.66 34.77
N LYS A 72 -15.85 9.88 35.33
CA LYS A 72 -15.78 9.60 36.78
C LYS A 72 -15.56 10.88 37.57
N TYR A 73 -14.60 11.71 37.19
CA TYR A 73 -14.33 12.93 37.94
C TYR A 73 -15.35 14.03 37.66
N ALA A 74 -15.94 14.09 36.46
CA ALA A 74 -17.03 15.02 36.16
C ALA A 74 -18.30 14.79 37.01
N SER A 75 -18.58 13.55 37.44
CA SER A 75 -19.74 13.27 38.30
C SER A 75 -19.49 13.45 39.80
N LEU A 76 -18.22 13.45 40.22
CA LEU A 76 -17.79 13.63 41.60
C LEU A 76 -17.83 15.09 42.06
N GLY A 77 -17.58 16.05 41.17
CA GLY A 77 -17.62 17.49 41.48
C GLY A 77 -18.99 18.03 41.91
N VAL A 78 -20.08 17.26 41.75
CA VAL A 78 -21.46 17.70 42.03
C VAL A 78 -22.04 17.14 43.34
N LYS A 79 -21.46 16.06 43.91
CA LYS A 79 -22.20 15.24 44.90
C LYS A 79 -21.61 15.12 46.30
N ASP A 80 -20.35 15.46 46.58
CA ASP A 80 -19.74 15.00 47.84
C ASP A 80 -18.60 15.87 48.41
N LEU A 81 -18.82 17.18 48.49
CA LEU A 81 -17.78 18.13 48.90
C LEU A 81 -18.23 18.97 50.11
N SER A 82 -18.15 18.38 51.31
CA SER A 82 -18.46 19.07 52.58
C SER A 82 -17.29 19.91 53.13
N THR A 83 -16.11 19.88 52.52
CA THR A 83 -14.91 20.60 53.00
C THR A 83 -14.21 21.35 51.87
N PRO A 84 -13.80 22.62 52.06
CA PRO A 84 -13.10 23.40 51.03
C PRO A 84 -11.81 22.76 50.51
N HIS A 85 -11.13 21.96 51.35
CA HIS A 85 -9.94 21.21 50.95
C HIS A 85 -10.26 20.07 49.97
N ALA A 86 -11.41 19.41 50.14
CA ALA A 86 -11.86 18.36 49.25
C ALA A 86 -12.25 18.93 47.88
N GLU A 87 -12.80 20.14 47.82
CA GLU A 87 -13.19 20.82 46.58
C GLU A 87 -11.97 21.10 45.70
N SER A 88 -10.92 21.68 46.30
CA SER A 88 -9.65 21.93 45.59
C SER A 88 -9.00 20.65 45.05
N LEU A 89 -9.04 19.56 45.83
CA LEU A 89 -8.55 18.24 45.41
C LEU A 89 -9.39 17.64 44.27
N ALA A 90 -10.70 17.84 44.26
CA ALA A 90 -11.60 17.38 43.20
C ALA A 90 -11.32 18.12 41.90
N HIS A 91 -11.27 19.46 41.92
CA HIS A 91 -10.92 20.26 40.75
C HIS A 91 -9.53 19.91 40.20
N MET A 92 -8.54 19.66 41.06
CA MET A 92 -7.22 19.25 40.60
C MET A 92 -7.24 17.89 39.87
N LYS A 93 -8.12 16.96 40.27
CA LYS A 93 -8.31 15.66 39.59
C LYS A 93 -9.05 15.81 38.27
N GLU A 94 -10.04 16.70 38.20
CA GLU A 94 -10.76 17.04 36.97
C GLU A 94 -9.82 17.65 35.91
N PHE A 95 -9.00 18.64 36.29
CA PHE A 95 -8.01 19.21 35.38
C PHE A 95 -7.00 18.16 34.88
N ARG A 96 -6.62 17.22 35.75
CA ARG A 96 -5.71 16.14 35.37
C ARG A 96 -6.34 15.21 34.34
N SER A 97 -7.60 14.79 34.53
CA SER A 97 -8.28 13.88 33.61
C SER A 97 -8.62 14.54 32.28
N GLN A 98 -9.02 15.82 32.29
CA GLN A 98 -9.22 16.61 31.06
C GLN A 98 -7.95 16.67 30.22
N ARG A 99 -6.81 17.02 30.81
CA ARG A 99 -5.54 17.08 30.06
C ARG A 99 -5.14 15.71 29.51
N ASN A 100 -5.27 14.64 30.31
CA ASN A 100 -4.93 13.30 29.86
C ASN A 100 -5.83 12.84 28.71
N PHE A 101 -7.12 13.17 28.74
CA PHE A 101 -8.06 12.94 27.65
C PHE A 101 -7.62 13.64 26.35
N TYR A 102 -7.24 14.92 26.43
CA TYR A 102 -6.74 15.64 25.26
C TYR A 102 -5.46 15.01 24.70
N ILE A 103 -4.49 14.69 25.57
CA ILE A 103 -3.23 14.06 25.13
C ILE A 103 -3.51 12.73 24.41
N ALA A 104 -4.35 11.87 24.99
CA ALA A 104 -4.69 10.58 24.39
C ALA A 104 -5.47 10.71 23.08
N GLY A 105 -6.43 11.64 23.03
CA GLY A 105 -7.23 11.88 21.83
C GLY A 105 -6.41 12.45 20.69
N PHE A 106 -5.56 13.45 20.97
CA PHE A 106 -4.68 14.03 19.96
C PHE A 106 -3.61 13.04 19.48
N ALA A 107 -3.06 12.20 20.37
CA ALA A 107 -2.06 11.20 19.97
C ALA A 107 -2.69 10.15 19.03
N LEU A 108 -3.87 9.63 19.40
CA LEU A 108 -4.62 8.72 18.54
C LEU A 108 -4.93 9.36 17.17
N PHE A 109 -5.40 10.61 17.17
CA PHE A 109 -5.73 11.32 15.94
C PHE A 109 -4.51 11.58 15.05
N LEU A 110 -3.43 12.13 15.62
CA LEU A 110 -2.21 12.43 14.88
C LEU A 110 -1.56 11.16 14.32
N TRP A 111 -1.66 10.03 15.00
CA TRP A 111 -1.18 8.76 14.47
C TRP A 111 -1.85 8.39 13.13
N PHE A 112 -3.17 8.57 13.03
CA PHE A 112 -3.89 8.39 11.77
C PHE A 112 -3.47 9.40 10.70
N VAL A 113 -3.27 10.66 11.10
CA VAL A 113 -2.80 11.73 10.19
C VAL A 113 -1.41 11.39 9.63
N VAL A 114 -0.45 11.03 10.48
CA VAL A 114 0.90 10.61 10.07
C VAL A 114 0.82 9.44 9.09
N ARG A 115 0.03 8.41 9.40
CA ARG A 115 -0.15 7.26 8.52
C ARG A 115 -0.71 7.67 7.16
N ARG A 116 -1.72 8.54 7.13
CA ARG A 116 -2.33 9.05 5.90
C ARG A 116 -1.32 9.87 5.09
N LEU A 117 -0.57 10.76 5.73
CA LEU A 117 0.45 11.61 5.09
C LEU A 117 1.55 10.77 4.45
N ILE A 118 2.12 9.78 5.16
CA ILE A 118 3.17 8.91 4.62
C ILE A 118 2.68 8.16 3.38
N ASN A 119 1.45 7.64 3.40
CA ASN A 119 0.87 6.92 2.27
C ASN A 119 0.63 7.84 1.07
N LEU A 120 0.08 9.03 1.30
CA LEU A 120 -0.14 10.03 0.25
C LEU A 120 1.19 10.47 -0.37
N LEU A 121 2.20 10.75 0.45
CA LEU A 121 3.52 11.17 -0.01
C LEU A 121 4.21 10.08 -0.83
N SER A 122 4.07 8.82 -0.39
CA SER A 122 4.55 7.65 -1.13
C SER A 122 3.84 7.49 -2.47
N ALA A 123 2.53 7.75 -2.55
CA ALA A 123 1.75 7.68 -3.78
C ALA A 123 2.13 8.81 -4.74
N CYS A 124 2.20 10.06 -4.27
CA CYS A 124 2.64 11.20 -5.06
C CYS A 124 4.04 10.98 -5.64
N ALA A 125 4.96 10.43 -4.84
CA ALA A 125 6.32 10.20 -5.32
C ALA A 125 6.40 9.06 -6.37
N ARG A 126 5.58 8.01 -6.25
CA ARG A 126 5.45 6.99 -7.31
C ARG A 126 4.93 7.62 -8.61
N GLN A 127 3.85 8.40 -8.53
CA GLN A 127 3.28 9.07 -9.70
C GLN A 127 4.26 10.06 -10.36
N MET A 128 5.09 10.75 -9.57
CA MET A 128 6.13 11.63 -10.09
C MET A 128 7.27 10.85 -10.78
N ALA A 129 7.63 9.68 -10.25
CA ALA A 129 8.59 8.79 -10.89
C ALA A 129 8.03 8.19 -12.19
N ASP A 130 6.77 7.76 -12.19
CA ASP A 130 6.09 7.17 -13.35
C ASP A 130 5.95 8.19 -14.48
N SER A 131 5.54 9.43 -14.17
CA SER A 131 5.48 10.51 -15.17
C SER A 131 6.84 10.88 -15.74
N THR A 132 7.89 10.92 -14.92
CA THR A 132 9.27 11.15 -15.40
C THR A 132 9.75 10.00 -16.29
N ALA A 133 9.41 8.76 -15.95
CA ALA A 133 9.75 7.60 -16.77
C ALA A 133 8.99 7.60 -18.11
N ALA A 134 7.69 7.94 -18.09
CA ALA A 134 6.87 8.07 -19.30
C ALA A 134 7.39 9.16 -20.25
N LEU A 135 7.81 10.31 -19.72
CA LEU A 135 8.44 11.37 -20.52
C LEU A 135 9.75 10.90 -21.16
N LYS A 136 10.61 10.22 -20.39
CA LYS A 136 11.85 9.64 -20.93
C LYS A 136 11.60 8.57 -22.00
N GLN A 137 10.58 7.75 -21.82
CA GLN A 137 10.18 6.75 -22.82
C GLN A 137 9.66 7.42 -24.11
N ALA A 138 8.86 8.48 -24.00
CA ALA A 138 8.38 9.24 -25.14
C ALA A 138 9.53 9.94 -25.90
N GLU A 139 10.45 10.57 -25.18
CA GLU A 139 11.67 11.17 -25.77
C GLU A 139 12.55 10.10 -26.43
N GLY A 140 12.72 8.94 -25.80
CA GLY A 140 13.47 7.82 -26.38
C GLY A 140 12.83 7.30 -27.67
N ALA A 141 11.51 7.12 -27.69
CA ALA A 141 10.78 6.71 -28.88
C ALA A 141 10.85 7.75 -30.01
N GLN A 142 10.76 9.04 -29.68
CA GLN A 142 10.95 10.12 -30.65
C GLN A 142 12.36 10.13 -31.24
N ARG A 143 13.39 10.02 -30.40
CA ARG A 143 14.79 9.93 -30.87
C ARG A 143 15.03 8.70 -31.74
N HIS A 144 14.41 7.57 -31.40
CA HIS A 144 14.48 6.34 -32.19
C HIS A 144 13.81 6.53 -33.58
N LEU A 145 12.62 7.14 -33.62
CA LEU A 145 11.92 7.49 -34.85
C LEU A 145 12.72 8.49 -35.70
N GLU A 146 13.28 9.53 -35.11
CA GLU A 146 14.15 10.50 -35.80
C GLU A 146 15.41 9.83 -36.36
N GLY A 147 16.01 8.90 -35.61
CA GLY A 147 17.15 8.11 -36.07
C GLY A 147 16.82 7.21 -37.27
N LEU A 148 15.65 6.58 -37.27
CA LEU A 148 15.15 5.79 -38.40
C LEU A 148 14.82 6.66 -39.63
N MET A 149 14.22 7.84 -39.43
CA MET A 149 13.89 8.77 -40.52
C MET A 149 15.13 9.42 -41.15
N ALA A 150 16.21 9.59 -40.38
CA ALA A 150 17.45 10.19 -40.86
C ALA A 150 18.33 9.24 -41.69
N ASN A 151 18.02 7.93 -41.78
CA ASN A 151 18.83 6.91 -42.46
C ASN A 151 20.33 6.95 -42.10
N ASP A 152 20.66 7.41 -40.89
CA ASP A 152 22.04 7.64 -40.47
C ASP A 152 22.40 6.63 -39.36
N PRO A 153 23.11 5.52 -39.67
CA PRO A 153 23.38 4.43 -38.72
C PRO A 153 24.26 4.83 -37.53
N LYS A 154 24.68 6.10 -37.45
CA LYS A 154 25.51 6.68 -36.37
C LYS A 154 24.72 7.46 -35.32
N LYS A 155 23.42 7.73 -35.51
CA LYS A 155 22.53 8.37 -34.51
C LYS A 155 21.71 7.37 -33.69
N ILE A 156 21.92 6.07 -33.92
CA ILE A 156 21.48 5.01 -33.04
C ILE A 156 22.43 5.04 -31.84
N ASP A 157 21.95 5.52 -30.69
CA ASP A 157 22.75 5.77 -29.49
C ASP A 157 23.48 4.48 -29.04
N PRO A 158 24.83 4.46 -28.99
CA PRO A 158 25.58 3.29 -28.53
C PRO A 158 25.32 2.93 -27.06
N ARG A 159 24.63 3.76 -26.26
CA ARG A 159 24.29 3.43 -24.87
C ARG A 159 23.14 2.45 -24.70
N GLU A 160 22.42 2.10 -25.78
CA GLU A 160 21.60 0.89 -25.79
C GLU A 160 22.45 -0.40 -25.96
N SER A 161 23.75 -0.28 -26.25
CA SER A 161 24.67 -1.41 -26.38
C SER A 161 25.52 -1.69 -25.13
N GLU A 162 25.38 -0.94 -24.04
CA GLU A 162 26.01 -1.29 -22.74
C GLU A 162 25.23 -2.35 -21.94
N VAL A 163 24.19 -2.95 -22.53
CA VAL A 163 23.61 -4.23 -22.06
C VAL A 163 24.44 -5.44 -22.58
N SER A 164 25.46 -5.22 -23.42
CA SER A 164 26.14 -6.28 -24.17
C SER A 164 27.26 -7.03 -23.45
N THR A 165 27.56 -6.74 -22.18
CA THR A 165 28.51 -7.55 -21.39
C THR A 165 27.83 -8.57 -20.48
N GLU A 166 26.48 -8.55 -20.40
CA GLU A 166 25.64 -9.57 -19.74
C GLU A 166 24.82 -10.41 -20.77
N ASN A 167 25.07 -10.24 -22.08
CA ASN A 167 24.29 -10.88 -23.15
C ASN A 167 24.68 -12.33 -23.50
N ALA A 168 25.74 -12.88 -22.90
CA ALA A 168 26.08 -14.29 -23.11
C ALA A 168 25.14 -15.24 -22.35
N SER A 169 24.63 -14.85 -21.17
CA SER A 169 23.65 -15.64 -20.40
C SER A 169 22.21 -15.40 -20.88
N ASN A 170 21.85 -14.15 -21.18
CA ASN A 170 20.47 -13.82 -21.57
C ASN A 170 20.08 -14.27 -22.98
N SER A 171 21.03 -14.44 -23.91
CA SER A 171 20.72 -14.97 -25.25
C SER A 171 20.38 -16.46 -25.23
N VAL A 172 20.84 -17.20 -24.21
CA VAL A 172 20.45 -18.60 -23.99
C VAL A 172 19.06 -18.65 -23.36
N GLU A 173 18.80 -17.85 -22.31
CA GLU A 173 17.48 -17.79 -21.65
C GLU A 173 16.37 -17.27 -22.58
N LEU A 174 16.66 -16.32 -23.48
CA LEU A 174 15.69 -15.83 -24.47
C LEU A 174 15.30 -16.91 -25.48
N LYS A 175 16.27 -17.68 -25.99
CA LYS A 175 15.99 -18.81 -26.90
C LYS A 175 15.22 -19.92 -26.20
N GLU A 176 15.51 -20.17 -24.92
CA GLU A 176 14.81 -21.15 -24.11
C GLU A 176 13.36 -20.70 -23.84
N ARG A 177 13.14 -19.42 -23.53
CA ARG A 177 11.81 -18.80 -23.40
C ARG A 177 11.03 -18.80 -24.70
N GLU A 178 11.66 -18.51 -25.84
CA GLU A 178 11.01 -18.57 -27.16
C GLU A 178 10.60 -20.00 -27.50
N ALA A 179 11.43 -21.00 -27.18
CA ALA A 179 11.11 -22.40 -27.34
C ALA A 179 9.96 -22.85 -26.42
N GLU A 180 9.91 -22.38 -25.17
CA GLU A 180 8.77 -22.60 -24.27
C GLU A 180 7.49 -21.99 -24.82
N VAL A 181 7.54 -20.75 -25.31
CA VAL A 181 6.37 -20.06 -25.89
C VAL A 181 5.85 -20.80 -27.13
N GLU A 182 6.74 -21.27 -28.01
CA GLU A 182 6.35 -22.10 -29.16
C GLU A 182 5.75 -23.44 -28.74
N LYS A 183 6.28 -24.07 -27.68
CA LYS A 183 5.72 -25.31 -27.13
C LYS A 183 4.30 -25.09 -26.58
N TYR A 184 4.11 -24.05 -25.76
CA TYR A 184 2.79 -23.71 -25.20
C TYR A 184 1.79 -23.31 -26.29
N LYS A 185 2.22 -22.62 -27.35
CA LYS A 185 1.35 -22.34 -28.50
C LYS A 185 0.89 -23.63 -29.20
N ARG A 186 1.79 -24.59 -29.42
CA ARG A 186 1.42 -25.88 -30.02
C ARG A 186 0.49 -26.68 -29.12
N GLU A 187 0.70 -26.67 -27.81
CA GLU A 187 -0.20 -27.31 -26.84
C GLU A 187 -1.58 -26.64 -26.85
N ALA A 188 -1.64 -25.31 -26.93
CA ALA A 188 -2.90 -24.57 -27.02
C ALA A 188 -3.66 -24.83 -28.33
N ILE A 189 -2.95 -25.00 -29.45
CA ILE A 189 -3.57 -25.37 -30.73
C ILE A 189 -4.14 -26.79 -30.67
N LYS A 190 -3.37 -27.77 -30.17
CA LYS A 190 -3.86 -29.14 -29.98
C LYS A 190 -5.05 -29.22 -29.04
N ALA A 191 -5.02 -28.48 -27.93
CA ALA A 191 -6.14 -28.42 -27.00
C ALA A 191 -7.41 -27.82 -27.62
N LYS A 192 -7.28 -26.89 -28.57
CA LYS A 192 -8.43 -26.37 -29.34
C LYS A 192 -8.98 -27.41 -30.32
N GLU A 193 -8.11 -28.11 -31.04
CA GLU A 193 -8.51 -29.21 -31.93
C GLU A 193 -9.23 -30.33 -31.16
N ASP A 194 -8.71 -30.71 -29.99
CA ASP A 194 -9.35 -31.69 -29.11
C ASP A 194 -10.73 -31.22 -28.60
N LEU A 195 -10.89 -29.93 -28.29
CA LEU A 195 -12.19 -29.35 -27.91
C LEU A 195 -13.18 -29.33 -29.08
N GLU A 196 -12.72 -29.05 -30.30
CA GLU A 196 -13.57 -29.10 -31.49
C GLU A 196 -14.03 -30.53 -31.79
N THR A 197 -13.13 -31.51 -31.73
CA THR A 197 -13.51 -32.92 -31.92
C THR A 197 -14.44 -33.44 -30.81
N LEU A 198 -14.24 -33.01 -29.56
CA LEU A 198 -15.17 -33.31 -28.46
C LEU A 198 -16.55 -32.69 -28.70
N ARG A 199 -16.61 -31.45 -29.21
CA ARG A 199 -17.85 -30.77 -29.54
C ARG A 199 -18.60 -31.49 -30.66
N GLU A 200 -17.92 -31.94 -31.70
CA GLU A 200 -18.51 -32.74 -32.77
C GLU A 200 -19.07 -34.07 -32.23
N ARG A 201 -18.30 -34.79 -31.41
CA ARG A 201 -18.77 -36.03 -30.76
C ARG A 201 -19.98 -35.80 -29.88
N TYR A 202 -20.01 -34.70 -29.13
CA TYR A 202 -21.14 -34.32 -28.29
C TYR A 202 -22.39 -34.04 -29.12
N ASN A 203 -22.26 -33.27 -30.21
CA ASN A 203 -23.38 -33.00 -31.12
C ASN A 203 -23.92 -34.28 -31.75
N ASN A 204 -23.03 -35.17 -32.22
CA ASN A 204 -23.44 -36.47 -32.78
C ASN A 204 -24.17 -37.33 -31.73
N SER A 205 -23.71 -37.32 -30.48
CA SER A 205 -24.37 -38.03 -29.38
C SER A 205 -25.76 -37.45 -29.05
N ILE A 206 -25.95 -36.13 -29.18
CA ILE A 206 -27.28 -35.51 -29.03
C ILE A 206 -28.19 -35.98 -30.17
N GLU A 207 -27.71 -35.97 -31.41
CA GLU A 207 -28.51 -36.41 -32.56
C GLU A 207 -28.92 -37.89 -32.44
N GLU A 208 -28.04 -38.77 -31.96
CA GLU A 208 -28.37 -40.17 -31.69
C GLU A 208 -29.40 -40.31 -30.55
N TYR A 209 -29.27 -39.51 -29.49
CA TYR A 209 -30.23 -39.49 -28.39
C TYR A 209 -31.62 -39.02 -28.84
N ASP A 210 -31.68 -37.97 -29.67
CA ASP A 210 -32.94 -37.46 -30.23
C ASP A 210 -33.61 -38.47 -31.16
N LYS A 211 -32.84 -39.19 -31.98
CA LYS A 211 -33.33 -40.30 -32.82
C LYS A 211 -33.90 -41.44 -31.98
N LEU A 212 -33.18 -41.92 -30.97
CA LEU A 212 -33.64 -42.97 -30.06
C LEU A 212 -34.90 -42.55 -29.30
N THR A 213 -34.97 -41.29 -28.85
CA THR A 213 -36.16 -40.75 -28.17
C THR A 213 -37.37 -40.69 -29.11
N ALA A 214 -37.16 -40.38 -30.39
CA ALA A 214 -38.20 -40.40 -31.40
C ALA A 214 -38.68 -41.83 -31.71
N GLU A 215 -37.78 -42.80 -31.84
CA GLU A 215 -38.11 -44.22 -32.02
C GLU A 215 -38.89 -44.79 -30.82
N HIS A 216 -38.47 -44.49 -29.59
CA HIS A 216 -39.19 -44.91 -28.38
C HIS A 216 -40.55 -44.21 -28.17
N ARG A 217 -40.81 -43.08 -28.83
CA ARG A 217 -42.13 -42.45 -28.84
C ARG A 217 -43.07 -43.04 -29.90
N GLN A 218 -42.52 -43.74 -30.90
CA GLN A 218 -43.28 -44.36 -31.99
C GLN A 218 -43.59 -45.85 -31.75
N ALA A 219 -42.91 -46.48 -30.79
CA ALA A 219 -43.20 -47.82 -30.26
C ALA A 219 -44.19 -47.78 -29.09
#